data_AF-A0A524MZM2-F1
#
_entry.id   AF-A0A524MZM2-F1
#
_cell.length_a   1.000
_cell.length_b   1.000
_cell.length_c   1.000
_cell.angle_alpha   90.00
_cell.angle_beta   90.00
_cell.angle_gamma   90.00
#
_symmetry.space_group_name_H-M   'P 1'
#
loop_
_entity.id
_entity.type
_entity.pdbx_description
1 polymer ?
#
loop_
_entity_poly.entity_id
_entity_poly.type
_entity_poly.pdbx_seq_one_letter_code
_entity_poly.pdbx_strand_id
1 'polypeptide(L)'
;MRRAVSVQARPSVGALSWTPNRNGRTGNGETPMAGERTRAQRRASWPAAHRRSPRSIVGTTVRLLGFIPRLLLIVAAGALLITATVVGVAPRVWSSMNAHEELPVELPDFEALAQRTYVYDVSGQEIGFYELENSQPIAYTDIPADVIDAFLTVEDKEFFGHDGINVRSLVRATLSNFASEAPQQGASTITMQVVKNDFLAGLER
;
A
#
# COMPACT_ATOMS: atom_id res chain seq x y z
N MET A 1 25.32 -8.67 40.59
CA MET A 1 24.81 -7.35 41.03
C MET A 1 24.15 -6.71 39.82
N ARG A 2 22.81 -6.74 39.74
CA ARG A 2 21.81 -5.69 40.05
C ARG A 2 21.40 -4.90 38.80
N ARG A 3 20.11 -5.09 38.46
CA ARG A 3 19.28 -4.32 37.53
C ARG A 3 19.26 -2.83 37.88
N ALA A 4 19.03 -1.98 36.89
CA ALA A 4 18.15 -0.82 37.02
C ALA A 4 17.59 -0.41 35.66
N VAL A 5 16.30 -0.70 35.47
CA VAL A 5 15.42 -0.07 34.49
C VAL A 5 14.82 1.14 35.21
N SER A 6 14.86 2.32 34.60
CA SER A 6 14.14 3.51 35.07
C SER A 6 13.16 3.98 34.00
N VAL A 7 11.90 4.05 34.43
CA VAL A 7 10.67 4.39 33.70
C VAL A 7 10.35 5.88 33.90
N GLN A 8 9.46 6.40 33.04
CA GLN A 8 8.63 7.62 33.16
C GLN A 8 9.30 8.92 32.63
N ALA A 9 8.64 9.84 31.92
CA ALA A 9 7.21 10.15 31.81
C ALA A 9 6.87 10.86 30.48
N ARG A 10 5.63 10.70 30.01
CA ARG A 10 5.02 11.46 28.91
C ARG A 10 4.29 12.69 29.45
N PRO A 11 4.31 13.87 28.77
CA PRO A 11 3.37 14.93 29.06
C PRO A 11 2.26 15.07 28.00
N SER A 12 1.05 15.29 28.55
CA SER A 12 -0.05 16.16 28.10
C SER A 12 -0.64 16.01 26.70
N VAL A 13 -1.77 15.30 26.65
CA VAL A 13 -2.79 15.35 25.59
C VAL A 13 -3.55 16.69 25.68
N GLY A 14 -3.51 17.46 24.60
CA GLY A 14 -4.27 18.70 24.41
C GLY A 14 -5.72 18.44 23.99
N ALA A 15 -6.59 19.35 24.42
CA ALA A 15 -8.04 19.26 24.47
C ALA A 15 -8.77 19.15 23.12
N LEU A 16 -9.78 18.27 23.08
CA LEU A 16 -10.98 18.47 22.25
C LEU A 16 -12.19 18.53 23.17
N SER A 17 -12.89 19.67 23.14
CA SER A 17 -14.11 19.95 23.86
C SER A 17 -15.29 19.20 23.25
N TRP A 18 -15.82 18.23 24.01
CA TRP A 18 -17.06 17.52 23.71
C TRP A 18 -18.12 17.95 24.73
N THR A 19 -19.20 18.59 24.27
CA THR A 19 -20.32 18.99 25.12
C THR A 19 -21.48 17.98 25.02
N PRO A 20 -21.90 17.36 26.13
CA PRO A 20 -23.16 16.63 26.18
C PRO A 20 -24.27 17.54 26.68
N ASN A 21 -25.22 17.90 25.80
CA ASN A 21 -26.49 18.48 26.24
C ASN A 21 -27.46 17.35 26.60
N ARG A 22 -27.56 17.04 27.90
CA ARG A 22 -28.51 16.07 28.46
C ARG A 22 -29.33 16.79 29.53
N ASN A 23 -30.45 17.39 29.12
CA ASN A 23 -31.40 18.02 30.04
C ASN A 23 -32.11 16.96 30.90
N GLY A 24 -31.60 16.78 32.12
CA GLY A 24 -32.30 16.15 33.23
C GLY A 24 -33.16 17.18 33.97
N ARG A 25 -34.46 16.87 34.09
CA ARG A 25 -35.40 17.52 35.01
C ARG A 25 -35.05 17.23 36.47
N THR A 26 -35.35 18.21 37.35
CA THR A 26 -35.85 18.16 38.76
C THR A 26 -35.14 19.26 39.56
N GLY A 27 -35.69 20.06 40.48
CA GLY A 27 -36.99 20.26 41.12
C GLY A 27 -36.94 21.64 41.83
N ASN A 28 -38.04 22.38 41.92
CA ASN A 28 -38.94 22.56 43.08
C ASN A 28 -38.38 23.35 44.28
N GLY A 29 -39.13 24.39 44.67
CA GLY A 29 -38.99 25.24 45.87
C GLY A 29 -38.57 26.66 45.48
N GLU A 30 -39.23 27.77 45.83
CA GLU A 30 -40.18 28.10 46.90
C GLU A 30 -41.03 29.33 46.47
N THR A 31 -42.18 29.53 47.11
CA THR A 31 -43.08 30.71 47.03
C THR A 31 -43.03 31.47 48.37
N PRO A 32 -43.73 32.60 48.60
CA PRO A 32 -44.37 33.60 47.72
C PRO A 32 -44.08 35.07 48.18
N MET A 33 -44.59 36.09 47.45
CA MET A 33 -45.13 37.38 47.96
C MET A 33 -45.61 38.16 46.72
N ALA A 34 -46.89 38.47 46.48
CA ALA A 34 -47.89 39.26 47.22
C ALA A 34 -48.27 40.50 46.37
N GLY A 35 -49.58 40.66 46.12
CA GLY A 35 -50.22 41.84 45.51
C GLY A 35 -50.42 41.73 44.00
N GLU A 36 -51.54 42.08 43.39
CA GLU A 36 -52.83 42.61 43.83
C GLU A 36 -53.81 42.37 42.66
N ARG A 37 -55.09 42.10 43.00
CA ARG A 37 -56.31 42.50 42.26
C ARG A 37 -56.33 42.24 40.73
N THR A 38 -57.20 41.39 40.19
CA THR A 38 -58.59 41.79 39.97
C THR A 38 -59.44 40.61 39.50
N ARG A 39 -60.65 40.59 40.03
CA ARG A 39 -61.73 39.64 39.78
C ARG A 39 -62.41 40.01 38.46
N ALA A 40 -62.16 39.25 37.40
CA ALA A 40 -63.06 39.18 36.26
C ALA A 40 -62.91 37.87 35.50
N GLN A 41 -64.07 37.26 35.19
CA GLN A 41 -64.27 36.25 34.15
C GLN A 41 -63.89 34.79 34.47
N ARG A 42 -64.76 34.18 35.27
CA ARG A 42 -65.16 32.79 35.05
C ARG A 42 -65.87 32.68 33.70
N ARG A 43 -65.26 32.00 32.72
CA ARG A 43 -65.97 31.36 31.59
C ARG A 43 -65.32 30.01 31.24
N ALA A 44 -66.17 29.00 31.31
CA ALA A 44 -66.15 27.64 30.79
C ALA A 44 -64.86 27.06 30.15
N SER A 45 -64.49 25.92 30.71
CA SER A 45 -63.56 24.88 30.27
C SER A 45 -63.86 24.29 28.89
N TRP A 46 -62.82 24.17 28.04
CA TRP A 46 -62.63 23.10 27.04
C TRP A 46 -61.13 22.82 26.88
N PRO A 47 -60.65 21.56 26.90
CA PRO A 47 -59.25 21.27 26.61
C PRO A 47 -59.01 21.40 25.11
N ALA A 48 -58.02 22.19 24.71
CA ALA A 48 -57.58 22.24 23.32
C ALA A 48 -57.01 20.88 22.92
N ALA A 49 -57.75 20.14 22.10
CA ALA A 49 -57.27 18.92 21.47
C ALA A 49 -56.02 19.24 20.64
N HIS A 50 -54.87 18.70 21.06
CA HIS A 50 -53.66 18.70 20.25
C HIS A 50 -53.96 17.94 18.95
N ARG A 51 -54.20 18.66 17.85
CA ARG A 51 -54.17 18.10 16.51
C ARG A 51 -52.75 17.62 16.22
N ARG A 52 -52.49 16.34 16.41
CA ARG A 52 -51.33 15.69 15.80
C ARG A 52 -51.55 15.73 14.29
N SER A 53 -50.72 16.49 13.57
CA SER A 53 -50.68 16.41 12.12
C SER A 53 -50.33 14.97 11.71
N PRO A 54 -51.01 14.37 10.73
CA PRO A 54 -50.61 13.08 10.23
C PRO A 54 -49.25 13.25 9.57
N ARG A 55 -48.21 12.59 10.10
CA ARG A 55 -46.95 12.42 9.39
C ARG A 55 -47.28 11.65 8.11
N SER A 56 -47.24 12.33 6.98
CA SER A 56 -47.51 11.71 5.68
C SER A 56 -46.46 10.64 5.42
N ILE A 57 -46.90 9.39 5.28
CA ILE A 57 -46.11 8.22 4.85
C ILE A 57 -45.44 8.47 3.48
N VAL A 58 -45.92 9.48 2.75
CA VAL A 58 -45.44 9.98 1.45
C VAL A 58 -43.96 10.40 1.48
N GLY A 59 -43.39 10.81 2.61
CA GLY A 59 -41.99 11.26 2.68
C GLY A 59 -40.95 10.12 2.62
N THR A 60 -41.33 8.90 2.99
CA THR A 60 -40.37 7.76 3.10
C THR A 60 -40.29 6.97 1.79
N THR A 61 -41.40 6.78 1.09
CA THR A 61 -41.45 6.06 -0.20
C THR A 61 -40.80 6.84 -1.34
N VAL A 62 -40.94 8.17 -1.37
CA VAL A 62 -40.30 9.04 -2.39
C VAL A 62 -38.79 9.07 -2.24
N ARG A 63 -38.26 8.92 -1.02
CA ARG A 63 -36.81 8.84 -0.78
C ARG A 63 -36.24 7.51 -1.31
N LEU A 64 -36.87 6.38 -1.03
CA LEU A 64 -36.42 5.06 -1.50
C LEU A 64 -36.41 4.94 -3.05
N LEU A 65 -37.41 5.54 -3.71
CA LEU A 65 -37.57 5.47 -5.17
C LEU A 65 -36.46 6.22 -5.94
N GLY A 66 -35.83 7.24 -5.34
CA GLY A 66 -34.69 7.95 -5.91
C GLY A 66 -33.33 7.26 -5.71
N PHE A 67 -33.22 6.35 -4.74
CA PHE A 67 -31.97 5.62 -4.46
C PHE A 67 -31.75 4.44 -5.40
N ILE A 68 -32.82 3.74 -5.80
CA ILE A 68 -32.76 2.58 -6.70
C ILE A 68 -32.10 2.92 -8.05
N PRO A 69 -32.52 3.95 -8.82
CA PRO A 69 -31.87 4.27 -10.09
C PRO A 69 -30.43 4.72 -9.91
N ARG A 70 -30.11 5.43 -8.81
CA ARG A 70 -28.75 5.86 -8.48
C ARG A 70 -27.84 4.67 -8.15
N LEU A 71 -28.34 3.69 -7.41
CA LEU A 71 -27.62 2.45 -7.10
C LEU A 71 -27.36 1.63 -8.38
N LEU A 72 -28.37 1.49 -9.24
CA LEU A 72 -28.22 0.81 -10.53
C LEU A 72 -27.19 1.48 -11.43
N LEU A 73 -27.16 2.82 -11.48
CA LEU A 73 -26.14 3.56 -12.22
C LEU A 73 -24.73 3.34 -11.67
N ILE A 74 -24.55 3.29 -10.34
CA ILE A 74 -23.25 3.01 -9.71
C ILE A 74 -22.78 1.59 -10.02
N VAL A 75 -23.67 0.60 -9.93
CA VAL A 75 -23.36 -0.80 -10.26
C VAL A 75 -23.01 -0.94 -11.74
N ALA A 76 -23.79 -0.31 -12.63
CA ALA A 76 -23.53 -0.32 -14.07
C ALA A 76 -22.20 0.35 -14.42
N ALA A 77 -21.89 1.50 -13.80
CA ALA A 77 -20.62 2.18 -13.98
C ALA A 77 -19.44 1.34 -13.47
N GLY A 78 -19.58 0.67 -12.32
CA GLY A 78 -18.58 -0.25 -11.79
C GLY A 78 -18.34 -1.45 -12.70
N ALA A 79 -19.40 -2.07 -13.21
CA ALA A 79 -19.31 -3.18 -14.15
C ALA A 79 -18.65 -2.75 -15.47
N LEU A 80 -18.97 -1.56 -15.98
CA LEU A 80 -18.32 -0.98 -17.15
C LEU A 80 -16.82 -0.75 -16.92
N LEU A 81 -16.44 -0.23 -15.75
CA LEU A 81 -15.05 0.03 -15.40
C LEU A 81 -14.24 -1.27 -15.28
N ILE A 82 -14.80 -2.31 -14.64
CA ILE A 82 -14.18 -3.64 -14.58
C ILE A 82 -14.02 -4.22 -15.98
N THR A 83 -15.09 -4.18 -16.80
CA THR A 83 -15.08 -4.71 -18.16
C THR A 83 -14.03 -3.98 -19.02
N ALA A 84 -13.97 -2.65 -18.96
CA ALA A 84 -12.98 -1.86 -19.68
C ALA A 84 -11.54 -2.19 -19.24
N THR A 85 -11.33 -2.42 -17.94
CA THR A 85 -10.01 -2.83 -17.40
C THR A 85 -9.63 -4.21 -17.92
N VAL A 86 -10.54 -5.19 -17.86
CA VAL A 86 -10.31 -6.54 -18.36
C VAL A 86 -10.05 -6.52 -19.87
N VAL A 87 -10.85 -5.81 -20.66
CA VAL A 87 -10.65 -5.70 -22.12
C VAL A 87 -9.34 -5.00 -22.47
N GLY A 88 -8.90 -4.01 -21.68
CA GLY A 88 -7.64 -3.31 -21.91
C GLY A 88 -6.39 -4.08 -21.48
N VAL A 89 -6.51 -4.97 -20.49
CA VAL A 89 -5.39 -5.75 -19.92
C VAL A 89 -5.30 -7.14 -20.55
N ALA A 90 -6.42 -7.81 -20.81
CA ALA A 90 -6.48 -9.21 -21.26
C ALA A 90 -5.68 -9.47 -22.55
N PRO A 91 -5.73 -8.63 -23.60
CA PRO A 91 -4.92 -8.84 -24.80
C PRO A 91 -3.42 -8.77 -24.51
N ARG A 92 -2.98 -7.93 -23.57
CA ARG A 92 -1.56 -7.80 -23.19
C ARG A 92 -1.09 -8.98 -22.35
N VAL A 93 -1.92 -9.46 -21.44
CA VAL A 93 -1.63 -10.68 -20.66
C VAL A 93 -1.58 -11.88 -21.61
N TRP A 94 -2.54 -11.99 -22.53
CA TRP A 94 -2.58 -13.04 -23.53
C TRP A 94 -1.35 -13.01 -24.46
N SER A 95 -0.97 -11.83 -24.96
CA SER A 95 0.23 -11.70 -25.78
C SER A 95 1.50 -12.05 -24.99
N SER A 96 1.61 -11.61 -23.74
CA SER A 96 2.74 -11.96 -22.88
C SER A 96 2.82 -13.45 -22.57
N MET A 97 1.69 -14.12 -22.38
CA MET A 97 1.66 -15.57 -22.17
C MET A 97 2.01 -16.35 -23.44
N ASN A 98 1.64 -15.84 -24.62
CA ASN A 98 1.91 -16.44 -25.92
C ASN A 98 3.16 -15.88 -26.62
N ALA A 99 3.94 -15.03 -25.95
CA ALA A 99 5.16 -14.44 -26.49
C ALA A 99 6.26 -15.48 -26.77
N HIS A 100 6.10 -16.71 -26.28
CA HIS A 100 6.98 -17.84 -26.58
C HIS A 100 6.91 -18.33 -28.04
N GLU A 101 5.94 -17.85 -28.84
CA GLU A 101 5.87 -18.13 -30.29
C GLU A 101 6.52 -17.04 -31.17
N GLU A 102 6.93 -15.91 -30.59
CA GLU A 102 7.72 -14.92 -31.31
C GLU A 102 9.18 -15.38 -31.35
N LEU A 103 9.78 -15.33 -32.54
CA LEU A 103 11.16 -15.74 -32.83
C LEU A 103 12.09 -15.38 -31.66
N PRO A 104 12.89 -16.32 -31.13
CA PRO A 104 13.78 -16.02 -30.03
C PRO A 104 14.66 -14.83 -30.44
N VAL A 105 14.59 -13.75 -29.67
CA VAL A 105 15.48 -12.61 -29.86
C VAL A 105 16.89 -13.16 -29.67
N GLU A 106 17.66 -13.25 -30.75
CA GLU A 106 19.06 -13.61 -30.68
C GLU A 106 19.78 -12.48 -29.96
N LEU A 107 20.07 -12.72 -28.68
CA LEU A 107 20.92 -11.84 -27.89
C LEU A 107 22.37 -12.14 -28.27
N PRO A 108 23.22 -11.10 -28.41
CA PRO A 108 24.65 -11.34 -28.48
C PRO A 108 25.11 -12.04 -27.20
N ASP A 109 26.22 -12.77 -27.30
CA ASP A 109 26.86 -13.33 -26.12
C ASP A 109 27.20 -12.22 -25.10
N PHE A 110 27.23 -12.60 -23.82
CA PHE A 110 27.67 -11.70 -22.76
C PHE A 110 29.08 -11.18 -23.05
N GLU A 111 29.29 -9.88 -22.83
CA GLU A 111 30.64 -9.32 -22.89
C GLU A 111 31.51 -9.97 -21.82
N ALA A 112 32.70 -10.42 -22.21
CA ALA A 112 33.63 -11.02 -21.27
C ALA A 112 34.07 -9.97 -20.24
N LEU A 113 34.07 -10.36 -18.97
CA LEU A 113 34.56 -9.51 -17.88
C LEU A 113 36.01 -9.10 -18.14
N ALA A 114 36.33 -7.83 -17.87
CA ALA A 114 37.71 -7.35 -17.92
C ALA A 114 38.61 -8.19 -17.01
N GLN A 115 39.78 -8.58 -17.51
CA GLN A 115 40.76 -9.37 -16.77
C GLN A 115 42.03 -8.58 -16.55
N ARG A 116 42.57 -8.68 -15.33
CA ARG A 116 43.89 -8.15 -14.99
C ARG A 116 44.99 -8.91 -15.70
N THR A 117 45.92 -8.17 -16.29
CA THR A 117 47.22 -8.70 -16.72
C THR A 117 48.26 -8.40 -15.65
N TYR A 118 48.85 -9.43 -15.06
CA TYR A 118 49.88 -9.28 -14.03
C TYR A 118 51.28 -9.26 -14.65
N VAL A 119 52.15 -8.43 -14.09
CA VAL A 119 53.56 -8.32 -14.46
C VAL A 119 54.40 -8.86 -13.31
N TYR A 120 55.27 -9.82 -13.62
CA TYR A 120 56.16 -10.46 -12.65
C TYR A 120 57.62 -10.14 -12.97
N ASP A 121 58.46 -10.07 -11.96
CA ASP A 121 59.92 -9.98 -12.11
C ASP A 121 60.56 -11.34 -12.43
N VAL A 122 61.89 -11.35 -12.61
CA VAL A 122 62.66 -12.58 -12.89
C VAL A 122 62.65 -13.60 -11.74
N SER A 123 62.26 -13.19 -10.54
CA SER A 123 62.13 -14.03 -9.36
C SER A 123 60.70 -14.55 -9.18
N GLY A 124 59.75 -14.15 -10.03
CA GLY A 124 58.33 -14.49 -9.94
C GLY A 124 57.52 -13.59 -8.99
N GLN A 125 58.08 -12.48 -8.51
CA GLN A 125 57.37 -11.52 -7.67
C GLN A 125 56.51 -10.60 -8.54
N GLU A 126 55.23 -10.44 -8.19
CA GLU A 126 54.35 -9.46 -8.86
C GLU A 126 54.88 -8.05 -8.59
N ILE A 127 55.07 -7.28 -9.67
CA ILE A 127 55.55 -5.89 -9.63
C ILE A 127 54.48 -4.89 -10.11
N GLY A 128 53.36 -5.38 -10.62
CA GLY A 128 52.20 -4.56 -10.98
C GLY A 128 51.20 -5.32 -11.84
N PHE A 129 50.13 -4.62 -12.22
CA PHE A 129 49.10 -5.14 -13.11
C PHE A 129 48.57 -4.04 -14.03
N TYR A 130 48.00 -4.46 -15.16
CA TYR A 130 47.20 -3.61 -16.06
C TYR A 130 45.76 -4.10 -16.04
N GLU A 131 44.82 -3.17 -15.97
CA GLU A 131 43.39 -3.47 -15.97
C GLU A 131 42.59 -2.37 -16.69
N LEU A 132 41.48 -2.78 -17.32
CA LEU A 132 40.48 -1.85 -17.84
C LEU A 132 39.46 -1.49 -16.75
N GLU A 133 39.03 -2.49 -15.99
CA GLU A 133 38.13 -2.37 -14.85
C GLU A 133 38.72 -3.15 -13.67
N ASN A 134 38.38 -2.73 -12.44
CA ASN A 134 38.75 -3.43 -11.22
C ASN A 134 37.89 -4.69 -11.04
N SER A 135 38.14 -5.69 -11.89
CA SER A 135 37.41 -6.96 -11.93
C SER A 135 38.37 -8.14 -11.92
N GLN A 136 37.99 -9.20 -11.19
CA GLN A 136 38.70 -10.47 -11.12
C GLN A 136 37.66 -11.60 -11.25
N PRO A 137 37.52 -12.22 -12.44
CA PRO A 137 36.60 -13.32 -12.59
C PRO A 137 37.05 -14.53 -11.76
N ILE A 138 36.12 -15.11 -11.01
CA ILE A 138 36.33 -16.30 -10.21
C ILE A 138 35.34 -17.37 -10.64
N ALA A 139 35.71 -18.65 -10.54
CA ALA A 139 34.78 -19.72 -10.81
C ALA A 139 33.73 -19.79 -9.70
N TYR A 140 32.49 -20.18 -10.05
CA TYR A 140 31.41 -20.33 -9.07
C TYR A 140 31.78 -21.27 -7.91
N THR A 141 32.57 -22.31 -8.19
CA THR A 141 33.05 -23.29 -7.20
C THR A 141 34.05 -22.71 -6.19
N ASP A 142 34.68 -21.58 -6.52
CA ASP A 142 35.67 -20.92 -5.68
C ASP A 142 35.02 -19.91 -4.72
N ILE A 143 33.72 -19.63 -4.91
CA ILE A 143 32.96 -18.72 -4.05
C ILE A 143 32.58 -19.46 -2.75
N PRO A 144 32.93 -18.91 -1.57
CA PRO A 144 32.51 -19.50 -0.31
C PRO A 144 30.98 -19.64 -0.22
N ALA A 145 30.50 -20.78 0.27
CA ALA A 145 29.06 -21.05 0.37
C ALA A 145 28.30 -19.96 1.14
N ASP A 146 28.88 -19.45 2.24
CA ASP A 146 28.28 -18.38 3.04
C ASP A 146 28.07 -17.08 2.24
N VAL A 147 28.94 -16.79 1.26
CA VAL A 147 28.81 -15.62 0.38
C VAL A 147 27.66 -15.82 -0.60
N ILE A 148 27.55 -17.01 -1.19
CA ILE A 148 26.45 -17.38 -2.07
C ILE A 148 25.12 -17.26 -1.32
N ASP A 149 25.03 -17.87 -0.13
CA ASP A 149 23.80 -17.88 0.68
C ASP A 149 23.40 -16.48 1.14
N ALA A 150 24.36 -15.66 1.58
CA ALA A 150 24.10 -14.28 1.96
C ALA A 150 23.58 -13.45 0.77
N PHE A 151 24.22 -13.59 -0.39
CA PHE A 151 23.84 -12.87 -1.61
C PHE A 151 22.45 -13.27 -2.09
N LEU A 152 22.17 -14.58 -2.20
CA LEU A 152 20.86 -15.09 -2.58
C LEU A 152 19.77 -14.67 -1.59
N THR A 153 20.05 -14.66 -0.29
CA THR A 153 19.06 -14.26 0.71
C THR A 153 18.62 -12.80 0.55
N VAL A 154 19.56 -11.91 0.19
CA VAL A 154 19.31 -10.47 0.04
C VAL A 154 18.70 -10.14 -1.31
N GLU A 155 19.26 -10.68 -2.40
CA GLU A 155 18.89 -10.30 -3.76
C GLU A 155 17.77 -11.15 -4.34
N ASP A 156 17.84 -12.47 -4.19
CA ASP A 156 16.89 -13.40 -4.83
C ASP A 156 16.85 -14.79 -4.16
N LYS A 157 16.08 -14.90 -3.08
CA LYS A 157 16.06 -16.11 -2.23
C LYS A 157 15.53 -17.37 -2.91
N GLU A 158 14.81 -17.21 -4.02
CA GLU A 158 14.17 -18.31 -4.77
C GLU A 158 14.83 -18.44 -6.16
N PHE A 159 16.04 -17.90 -6.34
CA PHE A 159 16.76 -17.84 -7.62
C PHE A 159 16.75 -19.15 -8.40
N PHE A 160 17.10 -20.27 -7.74
CA PHE A 160 17.14 -21.59 -8.37
C PHE A 160 15.76 -22.22 -8.63
N GLY A 161 14.68 -21.58 -8.18
CA GLY A 161 13.31 -22.07 -8.32
C GLY A 161 12.53 -21.39 -9.45
N HIS A 162 13.13 -20.45 -10.19
CA HIS A 162 12.46 -19.74 -11.27
C HIS A 162 13.38 -19.46 -12.46
N ASP A 163 12.77 -19.33 -13.65
CA ASP A 163 13.48 -19.09 -14.91
C ASP A 163 13.74 -17.59 -15.15
N GLY A 164 14.37 -16.93 -14.18
CA GLY A 164 14.74 -15.51 -14.24
C GLY A 164 13.66 -14.50 -13.88
N ILE A 165 12.39 -14.88 -13.73
CA ILE A 165 11.31 -14.01 -13.24
C ILE A 165 10.57 -14.67 -12.07
N ASN A 166 10.62 -14.05 -10.90
CA ASN A 166 9.85 -14.49 -9.74
C ASN A 166 8.47 -13.79 -9.68
N VAL A 167 7.47 -14.37 -10.35
CA VAL A 167 6.09 -13.83 -10.40
C VAL A 167 5.48 -13.68 -9.01
N ARG A 168 5.74 -14.64 -8.11
CA ARG A 168 5.24 -14.60 -6.72
C ARG A 168 5.80 -13.39 -5.97
N SER A 169 7.11 -13.16 -6.09
CA SER A 169 7.78 -12.02 -5.46
C SER A 169 7.35 -10.69 -6.07
N LEU A 170 7.15 -10.64 -7.39
CA LEU A 170 6.59 -9.47 -8.07
C LEU A 170 5.20 -9.12 -7.53
N VAL A 171 4.25 -10.07 -7.55
CA VAL A 171 2.89 -9.83 -7.06
C VAL A 171 2.89 -9.43 -5.59
N ARG A 172 3.67 -10.12 -4.74
CA ARG A 172 3.79 -9.79 -3.32
C ARG A 172 4.34 -8.37 -3.10
N ALA A 173 5.42 -8.02 -3.80
CA ALA A 173 6.05 -6.72 -3.69
C ALA A 173 5.12 -5.60 -4.18
N THR A 174 4.43 -5.82 -5.30
CA THR A 174 3.41 -4.90 -5.81
C THR A 174 2.31 -4.68 -4.77
N LEU A 175 1.69 -5.73 -4.25
CA LEU A 175 0.63 -5.61 -3.23
C LEU A 175 1.12 -4.91 -1.95
N SER A 176 2.33 -5.26 -1.48
CA SER A 176 2.93 -4.65 -0.29
C SER A 176 3.22 -3.16 -0.49
N ASN A 177 3.74 -2.77 -1.66
CA ASN A 177 4.08 -1.39 -1.97
C ASN A 177 2.83 -0.54 -2.25
N PHE A 178 1.75 -1.11 -2.81
CA PHE A 178 0.47 -0.40 -2.94
C PHE A 178 -0.21 -0.13 -1.60
N ALA A 179 -0.02 -1.01 -0.62
CA ALA A 179 -0.58 -0.86 0.72
C ALA A 179 0.27 0.06 1.63
N SER A 180 1.42 0.55 1.15
CA SER A 180 2.41 1.28 1.94
C SER A 180 2.66 2.68 1.35
N GLU A 181 2.96 3.65 2.21
CA GLU A 181 3.34 5.01 1.77
C GLU A 181 4.74 5.07 1.16
N ALA A 182 5.57 4.05 1.38
CA ALA A 182 6.92 3.94 0.85
C ALA A 182 7.20 2.51 0.32
N PRO A 183 8.10 2.33 -0.67
CA PRO A 183 8.50 1.01 -1.14
C PRO A 183 9.11 0.19 0.00
N GLN A 184 8.54 -0.98 0.29
CA GLN A 184 9.01 -1.88 1.34
C GLN A 184 9.67 -3.15 0.79
N GLN A 185 9.31 -3.57 -0.42
CA GLN A 185 9.78 -4.83 -0.99
C GLN A 185 10.24 -4.67 -2.44
N GLY A 186 11.35 -5.33 -2.77
CA GLY A 186 11.86 -5.48 -4.13
C GLY A 186 11.20 -6.66 -4.85
N ALA A 187 11.12 -6.56 -6.18
CA ALA A 187 10.61 -7.58 -7.09
C ALA A 187 11.66 -8.10 -8.09
N SER A 188 12.82 -7.46 -8.16
CA SER A 188 13.88 -7.77 -9.13
C SER A 188 14.54 -9.11 -8.81
N THR A 189 14.92 -9.84 -9.86
CA THR A 189 15.71 -11.08 -9.77
C THR A 189 17.15 -10.81 -10.18
N ILE A 190 18.08 -11.70 -9.82
CA ILE A 190 19.48 -11.61 -10.26
C ILE A 190 19.56 -11.58 -11.80
N THR A 191 18.78 -12.44 -12.47
CA THR A 191 18.75 -12.49 -13.95
C THR A 191 18.33 -11.15 -14.57
N MET A 192 17.31 -10.49 -14.02
CA MET A 192 16.91 -9.16 -14.50
C MET A 192 18.03 -8.13 -14.31
N GLN A 193 18.74 -8.17 -13.19
CA GLN A 193 19.84 -7.25 -12.91
C GLN A 193 20.99 -7.46 -13.89
N VAL A 194 21.37 -8.72 -14.16
CA VAL A 194 22.41 -9.06 -15.15
C VAL A 194 21.99 -8.59 -16.55
N VAL A 195 20.80 -8.97 -17.02
CA VAL A 195 20.29 -8.57 -18.34
C VAL A 195 20.23 -7.05 -18.47
N LYS A 196 19.81 -6.35 -17.41
CA LYS A 196 19.79 -4.89 -17.38
C LYS A 196 21.20 -4.32 -17.53
N ASN A 197 22.17 -4.85 -16.80
CA ASN A 197 23.54 -4.36 -16.81
C ASN A 197 24.29 -4.68 -18.12
N ASP A 198 24.00 -5.81 -18.75
CA ASP A 198 24.68 -6.25 -19.98
C ASP A 198 24.05 -5.71 -21.26
N PHE A 199 22.73 -5.67 -21.35
CA PHE A 199 22.03 -5.43 -22.62
C PHE A 199 21.26 -4.13 -22.68
N LEU A 200 20.83 -3.57 -21.54
CA LEU A 200 19.89 -2.45 -21.50
C LEU A 200 20.48 -1.17 -20.92
N ALA A 201 21.47 -1.28 -20.04
CA ALA A 201 22.15 -0.16 -19.43
C ALA A 201 23.40 0.15 -20.25
N GLY A 202 23.46 1.36 -20.84
CA GLY A 202 24.72 1.94 -21.30
C GLY A 202 25.58 2.45 -20.14
N LEU A 203 25.55 1.76 -18.99
CA LEU A 203 26.45 2.06 -17.89
C LEU A 203 27.75 1.34 -18.20
N GLU A 204 28.82 2.11 -18.44
CA GLU A 204 30.18 1.57 -18.40
C GLU A 204 30.35 0.80 -17.09
N ARG A 205 30.86 -0.42 -17.17
CA ARG A 205 31.20 -1.21 -15.99
C ARG A 205 32.49 -0.72 -15.34
#